data_AF-A0A926H3Y2-F1
#
_entry.id   AF-A0A926H3Y2-F1
#
_cell.length_a   1.000
_cell.length_b   1.000
_cell.length_c   1.000
_cell.angle_alpha   90.00
_cell.angle_beta   90.00
_cell.angle_gamma   90.00
#
_symmetry.space_group_name_H-M   'P 1'
#
loop_
_entity.id
_entity.type
_entity.pdbx_description
1 polymer ?
#
loop_
_entity_poly.entity_id
_entity_poly.type
_entity_poly.pdbx_seq_one_letter_code
_entity_poly.pdbx_strand_id
1 'polypeptide(L)'
;MAVIRSATAVQGAAIASHDLRVVVITSGSDVVEDRDLVDRFCVPELRRYCRARNLTFNDATLVTGVETSRELTANCVATVLDTIRRDRPIVIFLLGRVRGVSVPERVLLSRGLLSRHPWLEHVAGMGLSLAEIALFEGILDNPLMSDRLIVSVRETPIRGRDAKRAAEPMTQLAARISNDGITTITGYDDRRALADRINSDLISLVDRLVPTSSTPSPIEQVRRAQESFAASRRQAYVEVSNYSAALDAHVESTAQPIAVIGATGSGKSALLANWIAQYRAQHPDAFVIVHYAGASGSDSDHLALLRQIMVEIRERYSLSEEVPSTPRDIVDEAPIWLARVQREQLVLVLDGLDQLAPASRDLEWLPRYIPPQVRLVVSVTDGPAVALLRNRGWDQLRLKPLTLSERRSVTKEFLGDSSRGGIGGAMG
;
A
#
# COMPACT_ATOMS: atom_id res chain seq x y z
N MET A 1 31.41 -9.74 -17.43
CA MET A 1 30.77 -8.42 -17.23
C MET A 1 30.90 -8.07 -15.76
N ALA A 2 31.70 -7.05 -15.47
CA ALA A 2 31.92 -6.57 -14.11
C ALA A 2 30.61 -6.06 -13.51
N VAL A 3 30.41 -6.38 -12.24
CA VAL A 3 29.23 -6.08 -11.42
C VAL A 3 28.96 -4.58 -11.42
N ILE A 4 27.89 -4.17 -12.10
CA ILE A 4 27.27 -2.84 -11.90
C ILE A 4 26.38 -3.00 -10.68
N ARG A 5 26.94 -2.81 -9.48
CA ARG A 5 26.17 -2.53 -8.27
C ARG A 5 25.92 -1.03 -8.29
N SER A 6 24.72 -0.58 -8.64
CA SER A 6 24.37 0.81 -8.45
C SER A 6 24.14 1.01 -6.95
N ALA A 7 25.06 1.72 -6.30
CA ALA A 7 24.93 2.09 -4.89
C ALA A 7 23.93 3.24 -4.76
N THR A 8 22.66 2.98 -5.06
CA THR A 8 21.55 3.84 -4.66
C THR A 8 20.67 3.05 -3.71
N ALA A 9 21.08 3.04 -2.44
CA ALA A 9 20.21 2.63 -1.35
C ALA A 9 19.01 3.59 -1.33
N VAL A 10 17.92 3.21 -2.00
CA VAL A 10 16.62 3.80 -1.74
C VAL A 10 16.35 3.50 -0.26
N GLN A 11 16.31 4.53 0.58
CA GLN A 11 15.84 4.41 1.95
C GLN A 11 14.46 3.77 1.90
N GLY A 12 14.41 2.49 2.25
CA GLY A 12 13.17 1.75 2.33
C GLY A 12 12.30 2.41 3.38
N ALA A 13 11.21 3.04 2.94
CA ALA A 13 10.10 3.35 3.83
C ALA A 13 9.82 2.08 4.63
N ALA A 14 9.78 2.21 5.96
CA ALA A 14 9.37 1.12 6.83
C ALA A 14 8.01 0.64 6.34
N ILE A 15 7.98 -0.57 5.77
CA ILE A 15 6.75 -1.22 5.34
C ILE A 15 5.84 -1.24 6.57
N ALA A 16 4.61 -0.74 6.44
CA ALA A 16 3.56 -1.06 7.40
C ALA A 16 3.51 -2.59 7.46
N SER A 17 3.99 -3.17 8.56
CA SER A 17 4.63 -4.49 8.67
C SER A 17 3.73 -5.72 8.38
N HIS A 18 2.58 -5.51 7.72
CA HIS A 18 1.49 -6.47 7.61
C HIS A 18 0.76 -6.46 6.25
N ASP A 19 1.17 -5.61 5.30
CA ASP A 19 0.65 -5.62 3.93
C ASP A 19 1.54 -6.49 3.03
N LEU A 20 1.08 -7.70 2.74
CA LEU A 20 1.79 -8.66 1.90
C LEU A 20 1.31 -8.57 0.45
N ARG A 21 2.27 -8.61 -0.47
CA ARG A 21 2.07 -8.70 -1.91
C ARG A 21 2.94 -9.79 -2.49
N VAL A 22 2.43 -10.48 -3.50
CA VAL A 22 3.19 -11.48 -4.25
C VAL A 22 3.25 -11.08 -5.72
N VAL A 23 4.44 -11.18 -6.30
CA VAL A 23 4.65 -11.02 -7.74
C VAL A 23 5.19 -12.33 -8.28
N VAL A 24 4.54 -12.88 -9.31
CA VAL A 24 4.98 -14.10 -9.97
C VAL A 24 5.51 -13.74 -11.35
N ILE A 25 6.76 -14.10 -11.65
CA ILE A 25 7.42 -13.78 -12.92
C ILE A 25 7.84 -15.07 -13.59
N THR A 26 7.39 -15.28 -14.83
CA THR A 26 7.76 -16.47 -15.63
C THR A 26 8.79 -16.13 -16.70
N SER A 27 9.78 -17.02 -16.90
CA SER A 27 10.81 -16.80 -17.93
C SER A 27 10.31 -16.96 -19.35
N GLY A 28 9.30 -17.81 -19.59
CA GLY A 28 8.83 -18.20 -20.92
C GLY A 28 7.58 -19.08 -20.89
N SER A 29 7.23 -19.66 -22.05
CA SER A 29 5.95 -20.36 -22.26
C SER A 29 5.86 -21.73 -21.56
N ASP A 30 6.99 -22.37 -21.27
CA ASP A 30 7.04 -23.72 -20.70
C ASP A 30 6.72 -23.78 -19.21
N VAL A 31 6.67 -22.63 -18.54
CA VAL A 31 6.34 -22.48 -17.11
C VAL A 31 5.02 -21.74 -16.87
N VAL A 32 4.22 -21.51 -17.93
CA VAL A 32 2.88 -20.90 -17.81
C VAL A 32 1.95 -21.75 -16.96
N GLU A 33 1.96 -23.06 -17.17
CA GLU A 33 1.14 -23.99 -16.37
C GLU A 33 1.62 -24.06 -14.91
N ASP A 34 2.91 -23.84 -14.67
CA ASP A 34 3.47 -23.78 -13.32
C ASP A 34 3.03 -22.48 -12.61
N ARG A 35 2.94 -21.37 -13.35
CA ARG A 35 2.34 -20.10 -12.87
C ARG A 35 0.86 -20.24 -12.57
N ASP A 36 0.10 -20.86 -13.46
CA ASP A 36 -1.35 -21.08 -13.27
C ASP A 36 -1.60 -21.92 -12.02
N LEU A 37 -0.68 -22.84 -11.70
CA LEU A 37 -0.71 -23.57 -10.45
C LEU A 37 -0.44 -22.69 -9.24
N VAL A 38 0.53 -21.77 -9.30
CA VAL A 38 0.75 -20.79 -8.22
C VAL A 38 -0.49 -19.94 -7.99
N ASP A 39 -1.12 -19.45 -9.05
CA ASP A 39 -2.33 -18.62 -8.97
C ASP A 39 -3.54 -19.39 -8.41
N ARG A 40 -3.74 -20.64 -8.84
CA ARG A 40 -4.92 -21.44 -8.44
C ARG A 40 -4.79 -22.15 -7.09
N PHE A 41 -3.56 -22.43 -6.65
CA PHE A 41 -3.33 -23.23 -5.45
C PHE A 41 -2.52 -22.47 -4.39
N CYS A 42 -1.37 -21.89 -4.75
CA CYS A 42 -0.50 -21.27 -3.76
C CYS A 42 -1.05 -19.94 -3.24
N VAL A 43 -1.56 -19.08 -4.12
CA VAL A 43 -2.12 -17.77 -3.74
C VAL A 43 -3.35 -17.90 -2.83
N PRO A 44 -4.33 -18.79 -3.09
CA PRO A 44 -5.44 -19.02 -2.17
C PRO A 44 -5.02 -19.57 -0.81
N GLU A 45 -4.07 -20.51 -0.77
CA GLU A 45 -3.56 -21.05 0.49
C GLU A 45 -2.82 -19.98 1.31
N LEU A 46 -1.98 -19.17 0.66
CA LEU A 46 -1.34 -18.02 1.29
C LEU A 46 -2.37 -17.03 1.83
N ARG A 47 -3.43 -16.73 1.06
CA ARG A 47 -4.52 -15.84 1.52
C ARG A 47 -5.21 -16.41 2.76
N ARG A 48 -5.48 -17.72 2.80
CA ARG A 48 -6.06 -18.41 3.96
C ARG A 48 -5.15 -18.31 5.17
N TYR A 49 -3.86 -18.53 4.98
CA TYR A 49 -2.84 -18.42 6.01
C TYR A 49 -2.73 -16.99 6.57
N CYS A 50 -2.61 -15.98 5.69
CA CYS A 50 -2.59 -14.57 6.07
C CYS A 50 -3.87 -14.16 6.82
N ARG A 51 -5.04 -14.59 6.37
CA ARG A 51 -6.32 -14.33 7.03
C ARG A 51 -6.39 -14.94 8.44
N ALA A 52 -5.92 -16.17 8.61
CA ALA A 52 -5.83 -16.81 9.93
C ALA A 52 -4.91 -16.05 10.89
N ARG A 53 -3.98 -15.25 10.35
CA ARG A 53 -3.02 -14.43 11.08
C ARG A 53 -3.36 -12.94 11.13
N ASN A 54 -4.56 -12.53 10.68
CA ASN A 54 -4.97 -11.12 10.57
C ASN A 54 -3.98 -10.24 9.78
N LEU A 55 -3.37 -10.80 8.74
CA LEU A 55 -2.49 -10.11 7.81
C LEU A 55 -3.29 -9.69 6.57
N THR A 56 -3.00 -8.49 6.06
CA THR A 56 -3.57 -8.03 4.80
C THR A 56 -2.77 -8.64 3.66
N PHE A 57 -3.43 -9.43 2.83
CA PHE A 57 -2.83 -9.95 1.59
C PHE A 57 -3.52 -9.29 0.40
N ASN A 58 -2.79 -8.44 -0.30
CA ASN A 58 -3.22 -7.85 -1.56
C ASN A 58 -3.04 -8.88 -2.69
N ASP A 59 -3.85 -8.80 -3.74
CA ASP A 59 -3.82 -9.75 -4.85
C ASP A 59 -2.41 -9.94 -5.46
N ALA A 60 -2.18 -11.14 -5.99
CA ALA A 60 -0.93 -11.47 -6.66
C ALA A 60 -0.87 -10.82 -8.04
N THR A 61 0.26 -10.22 -8.38
CA THR A 61 0.53 -9.72 -9.73
C THR A 61 1.25 -10.81 -10.53
N LEU A 62 0.66 -11.21 -11.66
CA LEU A 62 1.24 -12.21 -12.54
C LEU A 62 1.89 -11.52 -13.75
N VAL A 63 3.18 -11.77 -13.95
CA VAL A 63 3.98 -11.25 -15.07
C VAL A 63 4.40 -12.43 -15.93
N THR A 64 4.07 -12.38 -17.21
CA THR A 64 4.50 -13.38 -18.17
C THR A 64 5.72 -12.95 -18.96
N GLY A 65 6.41 -13.95 -19.52
CA GLY A 65 7.45 -13.77 -20.54
C GLY A 65 7.04 -14.33 -21.91
N VAL A 66 5.73 -14.43 -22.18
CA VAL A 66 5.15 -15.03 -23.39
C VAL A 66 4.75 -13.98 -24.43
N GLU A 67 4.80 -12.72 -24.04
CA GLU A 67 4.46 -11.53 -24.83
C GLU A 67 5.30 -11.49 -26.10
N THR A 68 4.68 -11.07 -27.20
CA THR A 68 5.42 -10.85 -28.44
C THR A 68 6.24 -9.57 -28.36
N SER A 69 7.29 -9.43 -29.18
CA SER A 69 8.14 -8.21 -29.18
C SER A 69 7.37 -6.94 -29.55
N ARG A 70 6.17 -7.08 -30.12
CA ARG A 70 5.25 -5.97 -30.45
C ARG A 70 4.39 -5.54 -29.27
N GLU A 71 4.16 -6.43 -28.29
CA GLU A 71 3.39 -6.16 -27.07
C GLU A 71 4.25 -5.53 -25.96
N LEU A 72 5.57 -5.72 -26.02
CA LEU A 72 6.50 -5.14 -25.07
C LEU A 72 6.67 -3.63 -25.31
N THR A 73 6.03 -2.83 -24.46
CA THR A 73 6.13 -1.36 -24.46
C THR A 73 6.93 -0.86 -23.25
N ALA A 74 7.36 0.40 -23.29
CA ALA A 74 8.07 1.02 -22.16
C ALA A 74 7.23 1.01 -20.88
N ASN A 75 5.91 1.19 -21.01
CA ASN A 75 4.99 1.11 -19.89
C ASN A 75 4.88 -0.30 -19.33
N CYS A 76 4.84 -1.33 -20.18
CA CYS A 76 4.82 -2.73 -19.72
C CYS A 76 6.06 -3.04 -18.87
N VAL A 77 7.25 -2.67 -19.36
CA VAL A 77 8.51 -2.85 -18.62
C VAL A 77 8.49 -2.04 -17.32
N ALA A 78 8.11 -0.75 -17.37
CA ALA A 78 8.02 0.10 -16.19
C ALA A 78 7.12 -0.53 -15.12
N THR A 79 5.89 -0.92 -15.48
CA THR A 79 4.93 -1.52 -14.54
C THR A 79 5.52 -2.71 -13.81
N VAL A 80 6.22 -3.62 -14.50
CA VAL A 80 6.85 -4.79 -13.88
C VAL A 80 7.95 -4.37 -12.90
N LEU A 81 8.88 -3.51 -13.33
CA LEU A 81 10.01 -3.10 -12.49
C LEU A 81 9.55 -2.24 -11.31
N ASP A 82 8.59 -1.36 -11.52
CA ASP A 82 7.97 -0.56 -10.46
C ASP A 82 7.24 -1.45 -9.46
N THR A 83 6.57 -2.52 -9.90
CA THR A 83 5.91 -3.46 -8.99
C THR A 83 6.92 -4.19 -8.10
N ILE A 84 8.11 -4.50 -8.63
CA ILE A 84 9.20 -5.13 -7.86
C ILE A 84 9.82 -4.12 -6.87
N ARG A 85 9.97 -2.84 -7.27
CA ARG A 85 10.52 -1.78 -6.39
C ARG A 85 9.54 -1.35 -5.30
N ARG A 86 8.26 -1.26 -5.64
CA ARG A 86 7.22 -0.67 -4.79
C ARG A 86 6.79 -1.67 -3.73
N ASP A 87 6.72 -1.23 -2.47
CA ASP A 87 6.19 -2.00 -1.34
C ASP A 87 6.92 -3.33 -1.01
N ARG A 88 8.09 -3.59 -1.62
CA ARG A 88 8.95 -4.78 -1.40
C ARG A 88 8.16 -6.10 -1.35
N PRO A 89 7.53 -6.52 -2.45
CA PRO A 89 6.72 -7.73 -2.49
C PRO A 89 7.57 -8.99 -2.28
N ILE A 90 6.90 -10.11 -2.00
CA ILE A 90 7.49 -11.44 -2.18
C ILE A 90 7.51 -11.75 -3.67
N VAL A 91 8.66 -12.11 -4.22
CA VAL A 91 8.81 -12.36 -5.65
C VAL A 91 9.07 -13.84 -5.91
N ILE A 92 8.23 -14.44 -6.74
CA ILE A 92 8.35 -15.83 -7.19
C ILE A 92 8.83 -15.83 -8.63
N PHE A 93 10.06 -16.24 -8.87
CA PHE A 93 10.60 -16.46 -10.21
C PHE A 93 10.41 -17.93 -10.61
N LEU A 94 9.67 -18.15 -11.69
CA LEU A 94 9.53 -19.46 -12.32
C LEU A 94 10.40 -19.48 -13.58
N LEU A 95 11.56 -20.11 -13.46
CA LEU A 95 12.55 -20.21 -14.53
C LEU A 95 12.36 -21.53 -15.29
N GLY A 96 11.82 -21.41 -16.48
CA GLY A 96 11.77 -22.46 -17.49
C GLY A 96 13.05 -22.53 -18.31
N ARG A 97 13.05 -23.46 -19.26
CA ARG A 97 14.12 -23.65 -20.24
C ARG A 97 13.87 -22.88 -21.54
N VAL A 98 12.65 -22.39 -21.77
CA VAL A 98 12.34 -21.46 -22.86
C VAL A 98 12.58 -20.04 -22.39
N ARG A 99 13.39 -19.30 -23.16
CA ARG A 99 13.60 -17.87 -22.94
C ARG A 99 12.44 -17.09 -23.57
N GLY A 100 11.88 -16.16 -22.81
CA GLY A 100 10.90 -15.19 -23.29
C GLY A 100 11.47 -14.25 -24.35
N VAL A 101 10.59 -13.47 -24.96
CA VAL A 101 10.99 -12.56 -26.04
C VAL A 101 11.89 -11.45 -25.50
N SER A 102 12.97 -11.16 -26.22
CA SER A 102 13.88 -10.06 -25.89
C SER A 102 13.15 -8.72 -25.95
N VAL A 103 13.34 -7.90 -24.91
CA VAL A 103 12.81 -6.53 -24.90
C VAL A 103 13.60 -5.71 -25.93
N PRO A 104 12.93 -5.04 -26.89
CA PRO A 104 13.61 -4.24 -27.89
C PRO A 104 14.43 -3.12 -27.26
N GLU A 105 15.64 -2.87 -27.76
CA GLU A 105 16.53 -1.82 -27.26
C GLU A 105 15.86 -0.44 -27.24
N ARG A 106 15.11 -0.09 -28.29
CA ARG A 106 14.30 1.13 -28.37
C ARG A 106 13.29 1.32 -27.23
N VAL A 107 12.84 0.22 -26.61
CA VAL A 107 11.92 0.24 -25.46
C VAL A 107 12.70 0.56 -24.18
N LEU A 108 13.83 -0.11 -23.98
CA LEU A 108 14.71 0.10 -22.82
C LEU A 108 15.30 1.52 -22.78
N LEU A 109 15.65 2.07 -23.94
CA LEU A 109 16.22 3.41 -24.08
C LEU A 109 15.16 4.54 -24.14
N SER A 110 13.90 4.23 -23.86
CA SER A 110 12.86 5.27 -23.84
C SER A 110 13.07 6.23 -22.65
N ARG A 111 12.98 7.54 -22.91
CA ARG A 111 13.27 8.59 -21.90
C ARG A 111 12.54 8.38 -20.57
N GLY A 112 11.25 8.02 -20.62
CA GLY A 112 10.43 7.84 -19.42
C GLY A 112 10.80 6.60 -18.60
N LEU A 113 11.32 5.54 -19.25
CA LEU A 113 11.76 4.34 -18.57
C LEU A 113 13.16 4.56 -17.96
N LEU A 114 14.08 5.18 -18.70
CA LEU A 114 15.43 5.52 -18.22
C LEU A 114 15.40 6.52 -17.05
N SER A 115 14.46 7.47 -17.03
CA SER A 115 14.33 8.38 -15.89
C SER A 115 13.95 7.66 -14.58
N ARG A 116 13.32 6.48 -14.66
CA ARG A 116 12.88 5.69 -13.50
C ARG A 116 13.88 4.58 -13.16
N HIS A 117 14.46 3.95 -14.18
CA HIS A 117 15.41 2.84 -14.07
C HIS A 117 16.66 3.14 -14.93
N PRO A 118 17.56 4.05 -14.48
CA PRO A 118 18.72 4.47 -15.27
C PRO A 118 19.68 3.33 -15.63
N TRP A 119 19.75 2.29 -14.79
CA TRP A 119 20.61 1.13 -15.01
C TRP A 119 20.29 0.38 -16.31
N LEU A 120 19.07 0.52 -16.84
CA LEU A 120 18.65 -0.12 -18.09
C LEU A 120 19.50 0.28 -19.30
N GLU A 121 20.15 1.45 -19.26
CA GLU A 121 21.09 1.88 -20.31
C GLU A 121 22.27 0.90 -20.45
N HIS A 122 22.70 0.27 -19.36
CA HIS A 122 23.84 -0.65 -19.36
C HIS A 122 23.51 -2.05 -19.87
N VAL A 123 22.22 -2.41 -19.89
CA VAL A 123 21.73 -3.70 -20.39
C VAL A 123 21.00 -3.59 -21.72
N ALA A 124 20.79 -2.36 -22.20
CA ALA A 124 20.33 -2.08 -23.55
C ALA A 124 21.28 -2.74 -24.56
N GLY A 125 20.72 -3.42 -25.56
CA GLY A 125 21.50 -4.15 -26.58
C GLY A 125 21.95 -5.57 -26.19
N MET A 126 21.81 -5.99 -24.92
CA MET A 126 22.14 -7.37 -24.50
C MET A 126 21.08 -8.41 -24.92
N GLY A 127 19.95 -7.95 -25.49
CA GLY A 127 18.87 -8.82 -25.93
C GLY A 127 18.18 -9.58 -24.79
N LEU A 128 18.12 -9.01 -23.58
CA LEU A 128 17.49 -9.62 -22.41
C LEU A 128 15.96 -9.69 -22.54
N SER A 129 15.36 -10.75 -22.00
CA SER A 129 13.91 -10.88 -21.84
C SER A 129 13.41 -10.07 -20.65
N LEU A 130 12.09 -9.83 -20.59
CA LEU A 130 11.48 -9.12 -19.48
C LEU A 130 11.74 -9.80 -18.12
N ALA A 131 11.69 -11.14 -18.08
CA ALA A 131 11.98 -11.90 -16.87
C ALA A 131 13.45 -11.77 -16.43
N GLU A 132 14.39 -11.75 -17.37
CA GLU A 132 15.81 -11.53 -17.06
C GLU A 132 16.04 -10.13 -16.50
N ILE A 133 15.45 -9.11 -17.12
CA ILE A 133 15.53 -7.71 -16.66
C ILE A 133 14.90 -7.57 -15.26
N ALA A 134 13.73 -8.16 -15.04
CA ALA A 134 13.06 -8.17 -13.75
C ALA A 134 13.87 -8.90 -12.67
N LEU A 135 14.60 -9.96 -13.05
CA LEU A 135 15.54 -10.63 -12.16
C LEU A 135 16.73 -9.75 -11.80
N PHE A 136 17.29 -9.00 -12.76
CA PHE A 136 18.35 -8.02 -12.46
C PHE A 136 17.88 -6.97 -11.45
N GLU A 137 16.65 -6.46 -11.62
CA GLU A 137 16.02 -5.52 -10.70
C GLU A 137 15.77 -6.13 -9.31
N GLY A 138 15.31 -7.39 -9.26
CA GLY A 138 14.95 -8.08 -8.03
C GLY A 138 16.12 -8.72 -7.27
N ILE A 139 17.23 -9.05 -7.93
CA ILE A 139 18.34 -9.83 -7.35
C ILE A 139 19.66 -9.06 -7.37
N LEU A 140 20.03 -8.45 -8.49
CA LEU A 140 21.41 -8.03 -8.72
C LEU A 140 21.68 -6.56 -8.35
N ASP A 141 20.64 -5.72 -8.32
CA ASP A 141 20.74 -4.30 -7.95
C ASP A 141 20.03 -3.97 -6.62
N ASN A 142 19.40 -4.95 -5.95
CA ASN A 142 18.65 -4.72 -4.70
C ASN A 142 18.96 -5.76 -3.59
N PRO A 143 19.97 -5.52 -2.74
CA PRO A 143 20.32 -6.38 -1.61
C PRO A 143 19.18 -6.57 -0.60
N LEU A 144 18.18 -5.69 -0.60
CA LEU A 144 17.02 -5.76 0.30
C LEU A 144 15.92 -6.70 -0.22
N MET A 145 16.07 -7.33 -1.38
CA MET A 145 15.09 -8.28 -1.90
C MET A 145 15.53 -9.74 -1.76
N SER A 146 16.80 -10.00 -1.45
CA SER A 146 17.37 -11.36 -1.30
C SER A 146 16.60 -12.23 -0.31
N ASP A 147 16.01 -11.64 0.74
CA ASP A 147 15.23 -12.32 1.78
C ASP A 147 13.75 -12.54 1.42
N ARG A 148 13.31 -12.03 0.26
CA ARG A 148 11.91 -12.05 -0.23
C ARG A 148 11.73 -12.79 -1.56
N LEU A 149 12.74 -13.55 -2.00
CA LEU A 149 12.73 -14.27 -3.27
C LEU A 149 12.45 -15.76 -3.08
N ILE A 150 11.64 -16.30 -3.97
CA ILE A 150 11.49 -17.73 -4.22
C ILE A 150 11.83 -17.96 -5.68
N VAL A 151 12.82 -18.79 -5.97
CA VAL A 151 13.22 -19.08 -7.35
C VAL A 151 13.03 -20.57 -7.61
N SER A 152 12.20 -20.92 -8.59
CA SER A 152 12.04 -22.28 -9.08
C SER A 152 12.72 -22.43 -10.43
N VAL A 153 13.44 -23.53 -10.62
CA VAL A 153 14.12 -23.86 -11.88
C VAL A 153 13.61 -25.19 -12.40
N ARG A 154 13.05 -25.17 -13.60
CA ARG A 154 12.55 -26.36 -14.27
C ARG A 154 13.70 -27.11 -14.96
N GLU A 155 14.02 -28.29 -14.43
CA GLU A 155 15.10 -29.12 -14.98
C GLU A 155 14.60 -30.11 -16.04
N THR A 156 13.29 -30.43 -16.01
CA THR A 156 12.70 -31.42 -16.90
C THR A 156 12.90 -31.07 -18.38
N PRO A 157 13.25 -32.06 -19.23
CA PRO A 157 13.49 -31.81 -20.65
C PRO A 157 12.22 -31.32 -21.36
N ILE A 158 12.35 -30.26 -22.16
CA ILE A 158 11.27 -29.80 -23.03
C ILE A 158 11.07 -30.80 -24.18
N ARG A 159 9.81 -31.12 -24.50
CA ARG A 159 9.45 -31.96 -25.67
C ARG A 159 8.81 -31.09 -26.77
N GLY A 160 8.95 -31.49 -28.03
CA GLY A 160 8.25 -30.85 -29.15
C GLY A 160 8.90 -29.55 -29.68
N ARG A 161 8.10 -28.62 -30.23
CA ARG A 161 8.59 -27.40 -30.90
C ARG A 161 9.42 -26.49 -30.00
N ASP A 162 9.16 -26.51 -28.70
CA ASP A 162 9.86 -25.70 -27.71
C ASP A 162 11.27 -26.23 -27.37
N ALA A 163 11.56 -27.49 -27.67
CA ALA A 163 12.91 -28.06 -27.53
C ALA A 163 13.93 -27.36 -28.46
N LYS A 164 13.47 -26.81 -29.60
CA LYS A 164 14.30 -26.00 -30.51
C LYS A 164 14.59 -24.58 -29.98
N ARG A 165 13.83 -24.12 -28.98
CA ARG A 165 13.96 -22.80 -28.34
C ARG A 165 14.59 -22.90 -26.95
N ALA A 166 15.02 -24.10 -26.54
CA ALA A 166 15.70 -24.32 -25.27
C ALA A 166 16.99 -23.50 -25.21
N ALA A 167 17.11 -22.65 -24.19
CA ALA A 167 18.17 -21.66 -24.09
C ALA A 167 19.16 -22.04 -22.96
N GLU A 168 20.42 -22.27 -23.32
CA GLU A 168 21.58 -22.39 -22.39
C GLU A 168 21.68 -21.22 -21.37
N PRO A 169 21.31 -19.96 -21.71
CA PRO A 169 21.30 -18.83 -20.78
C PRO A 169 20.48 -19.03 -19.49
N MET A 170 19.36 -19.77 -19.50
CA MET A 170 18.53 -19.95 -18.29
C MET A 170 19.18 -20.89 -17.28
N THR A 171 19.88 -21.93 -17.76
CA THR A 171 20.66 -22.82 -16.89
C THR A 171 21.87 -22.09 -16.30
N GLN A 172 22.54 -21.24 -17.09
CA GLN A 172 23.63 -20.41 -16.60
C GLN A 172 23.13 -19.36 -15.58
N LEU A 173 21.95 -18.78 -15.80
CA LEU A 173 21.33 -17.83 -14.87
C LEU A 173 20.94 -18.51 -13.55
N ALA A 174 20.31 -19.68 -13.61
CA ALA A 174 20.00 -20.50 -12.44
C ALA A 174 21.27 -20.81 -11.62
N ALA A 175 22.35 -21.26 -12.28
CA ALA A 175 23.61 -21.55 -11.61
C ALA A 175 24.23 -20.30 -10.95
N ARG A 176 24.10 -19.12 -11.56
CA ARG A 176 24.55 -17.85 -10.96
C ARG A 176 23.74 -17.50 -9.71
N ILE A 177 22.42 -17.59 -9.77
CA ILE A 177 21.53 -17.33 -8.63
C ILE A 177 21.89 -18.23 -7.44
N SER A 178 22.11 -19.53 -7.70
CA SER A 178 22.53 -20.48 -6.66
C SER A 178 23.88 -20.11 -6.05
N ASN A 179 24.86 -19.68 -6.86
CA ASN A 179 26.18 -19.23 -6.36
C ASN A 179 26.11 -17.95 -5.52
N ASP A 180 25.12 -17.09 -5.75
CA ASP A 180 24.87 -15.89 -4.97
C ASP A 180 24.14 -16.18 -3.64
N GLY A 181 23.96 -17.47 -3.27
CA GLY A 181 23.40 -17.90 -1.99
C GLY A 181 21.87 -17.88 -1.92
N ILE A 182 21.20 -17.69 -3.06
CA ILE A 182 19.74 -17.67 -3.14
C ILE A 182 19.26 -19.12 -3.24
N THR A 183 18.36 -19.50 -2.33
CA THR A 183 17.79 -20.84 -2.32
C THR A 183 16.88 -21.02 -3.53
N THR A 184 17.16 -22.05 -4.33
CA THR A 184 16.40 -22.39 -5.54
C THR A 184 15.67 -23.71 -5.37
N ILE A 185 14.38 -23.76 -5.72
CA ILE A 185 13.60 -24.99 -5.85
C ILE A 185 14.02 -25.69 -7.15
N THR A 186 14.67 -26.84 -7.03
CA THR A 186 15.07 -27.73 -8.13
C THR A 186 14.59 -29.16 -7.86
N GLY A 187 14.75 -30.07 -8.83
CA GLY A 187 14.47 -31.50 -8.63
C GLY A 187 13.02 -31.82 -8.25
N TYR A 188 12.03 -31.12 -8.82
CA TYR A 188 10.62 -31.47 -8.67
C TYR A 188 10.14 -32.33 -9.85
N ASP A 189 9.67 -33.54 -9.53
CA ASP A 189 9.25 -34.53 -10.54
C ASP A 189 7.88 -34.22 -11.15
N ASP A 190 7.03 -33.54 -10.38
CA ASP A 190 5.72 -33.11 -10.82
C ASP A 190 5.36 -31.71 -10.27
N ARG A 191 4.27 -31.18 -10.81
CA ARG A 191 3.76 -29.86 -10.48
C ARG A 191 3.22 -29.74 -9.06
N ARG A 192 2.74 -30.84 -8.48
CA ARG A 192 2.24 -30.84 -7.10
C ARG A 192 3.39 -30.66 -6.12
N ALA A 193 4.50 -31.37 -6.36
CA ALA A 193 5.72 -31.20 -5.59
C ALA A 193 6.26 -29.76 -5.66
N LEU A 194 6.15 -29.11 -6.83
CA LEU A 194 6.46 -27.68 -6.97
C LEU A 194 5.53 -26.81 -6.11
N ALA A 195 4.21 -27.03 -6.19
CA ALA A 195 3.22 -26.29 -5.41
C ALA A 195 3.49 -26.38 -3.90
N ASP A 196 3.74 -27.60 -3.42
CA ASP A 196 3.96 -27.88 -2.00
C ASP A 196 5.24 -27.18 -1.49
N ARG A 197 6.32 -27.19 -2.28
CA ARG A 197 7.56 -26.46 -1.96
C ARG A 197 7.36 -24.95 -1.97
N ILE A 198 6.70 -24.41 -2.99
CA ILE A 198 6.38 -22.97 -3.06
C ILE A 198 5.54 -22.56 -1.85
N ASN A 199 4.53 -23.34 -1.47
CA ASN A 199 3.71 -23.07 -0.29
C ASN A 199 4.52 -23.09 1.00
N SER A 200 5.37 -24.09 1.18
CA SER A 200 6.22 -24.20 2.36
C SER A 200 7.19 -23.02 2.46
N ASP A 201 7.78 -22.59 1.36
CA ASP A 201 8.69 -21.44 1.31
C ASP A 201 7.95 -20.13 1.53
N LEU A 202 6.76 -19.95 0.93
CA LEU A 202 5.91 -18.78 1.14
C LEU A 202 5.52 -18.62 2.61
N ILE A 203 5.05 -19.70 3.25
CA ILE A 203 4.68 -19.68 4.67
C ILE A 203 5.88 -19.32 5.52
N SER A 204 7.02 -20.00 5.31
CA SER A 204 8.25 -19.75 6.06
C SER A 204 8.74 -18.32 5.89
N LEU A 205 8.59 -17.76 4.69
CA LEU A 205 8.98 -16.39 4.39
C LEU A 205 8.04 -15.40 5.09
N VAL A 206 6.72 -15.61 5.05
CA VAL A 206 5.76 -14.81 5.82
C VAL A 206 6.04 -14.88 7.32
N ASP A 207 6.35 -16.05 7.87
CA ASP A 207 6.71 -16.22 9.29
C ASP A 207 7.98 -15.44 9.68
N ARG A 208 8.97 -15.35 8.78
CA ARG A 208 10.16 -14.51 9.01
C ARG A 208 9.84 -13.02 8.89
N LEU A 209 9.05 -12.63 7.91
CA LEU A 209 8.71 -11.23 7.66
C LEU A 209 7.77 -10.66 8.74
N VAL A 210 6.87 -11.51 9.24
CA VAL A 210 5.87 -11.18 10.26
C VAL A 210 5.84 -12.36 11.24
N PRO A 211 6.59 -12.32 12.36
CA PRO A 211 6.62 -13.42 13.33
C PRO A 211 5.26 -13.67 14.01
N THR A 212 4.94 -14.92 14.34
CA THR A 212 3.63 -15.32 14.92
C THR A 212 3.36 -14.72 16.30
N SER A 213 4.38 -14.25 17.00
CA SER A 213 4.28 -13.53 18.28
C SER A 213 3.66 -12.13 18.17
N SER A 214 3.38 -11.64 16.95
CA SER A 214 2.78 -10.33 16.71
C SER A 214 1.30 -10.44 16.32
N THR A 215 0.44 -10.99 17.19
CA THR A 215 -1.00 -10.69 17.06
C THR A 215 -1.12 -9.16 17.17
N PRO A 216 -1.66 -8.46 16.17
CA PRO A 216 -1.79 -7.02 16.22
C PRO A 216 -2.58 -6.67 17.47
N SER A 217 -2.04 -5.79 18.32
CA SER A 217 -2.78 -5.27 19.46
C SER A 217 -4.13 -4.70 18.98
N PRO A 218 -5.18 -4.66 19.82
CA PRO A 218 -6.46 -4.10 19.42
C PRO A 218 -6.35 -2.71 18.78
N ILE A 219 -5.42 -1.87 19.25
CA ILE A 219 -5.17 -0.55 18.67
C ILE A 219 -4.54 -0.63 17.28
N GLU A 220 -3.63 -1.58 17.04
CA GLU A 220 -3.01 -1.77 15.74
C GLU A 220 -4.04 -2.24 14.69
N GLN A 221 -5.04 -3.04 15.09
CA GLN A 221 -6.16 -3.40 14.21
C GLN A 221 -6.99 -2.18 13.83
N VAL A 222 -7.26 -1.29 14.78
CA VAL A 222 -7.95 -0.02 14.52
C VAL A 222 -7.14 0.84 13.55
N ARG A 223 -5.84 1.06 13.80
CA ARG A 223 -4.96 1.84 12.91
C ARG A 223 -5.01 1.33 11.47
N ARG A 224 -4.98 0.01 11.27
CA ARG A 224 -5.08 -0.61 9.94
C ARG A 224 -6.43 -0.37 9.27
N ALA A 225 -7.53 -0.51 10.00
CA ALA A 225 -8.86 -0.26 9.46
C ALA A 225 -8.98 1.20 8.99
N GLN A 226 -8.46 2.15 9.79
CA GLN A 226 -8.42 3.57 9.45
C GLN A 226 -7.54 3.85 8.21
N GLU A 227 -6.36 3.22 8.13
CA GLU A 227 -5.44 3.41 7.00
C GLU A 227 -5.97 2.80 5.71
N SER A 228 -6.59 1.61 5.77
CA SER A 228 -7.24 0.98 4.61
C SER A 228 -8.40 1.85 4.09
N PHE A 229 -9.21 2.41 4.99
CA PHE A 229 -10.24 3.35 4.63
C PHE A 229 -9.64 4.60 3.97
N ALA A 230 -8.58 5.19 4.53
CA ALA A 230 -7.91 6.35 3.96
C ALA A 230 -7.30 6.05 2.57
N ALA A 231 -6.60 4.92 2.41
CA ALA A 231 -5.90 4.54 1.18
C ALA A 231 -6.84 4.48 -0.02
N SER A 232 -8.00 3.86 0.13
CA SER A 232 -9.01 3.79 -0.94
C SER A 232 -9.60 5.15 -1.33
N ARG A 233 -9.50 6.18 -0.46
CA ARG A 233 -9.99 7.56 -0.69
C ARG A 233 -8.88 8.46 -1.26
N ARG A 234 -7.63 8.00 -1.28
CA ARG A 234 -6.50 8.68 -1.92
C ARG A 234 -6.35 8.34 -3.41
N GLN A 235 -6.76 7.14 -3.84
CA GLN A 235 -6.53 6.63 -5.21
C GLN A 235 -7.09 7.50 -6.35
N ALA A 236 -8.08 8.35 -6.06
CA ALA A 236 -8.82 9.13 -7.07
C ALA A 236 -8.86 10.63 -6.75
N TYR A 237 -8.02 11.09 -5.83
CA TYR A 237 -8.10 12.47 -5.35
C TYR A 237 -7.30 13.41 -6.23
N VAL A 238 -7.95 14.49 -6.64
CA VAL A 238 -7.33 15.62 -7.33
C VAL A 238 -7.56 16.84 -6.45
N GLU A 239 -6.49 17.53 -6.11
CA GLU A 239 -6.59 18.76 -5.34
C GLU A 239 -7.02 19.91 -6.25
N VAL A 240 -8.20 20.46 -5.96
CA VAL A 240 -8.85 21.45 -6.82
C VAL A 240 -8.80 22.85 -6.23
N SER A 241 -8.68 22.95 -4.91
CA SER A 241 -8.78 24.19 -4.15
C SER A 241 -7.81 24.15 -2.97
N ASN A 242 -7.44 25.31 -2.45
CA ASN A 242 -6.43 25.46 -1.40
C ASN A 242 -6.94 25.08 0.01
N TYR A 243 -7.75 24.02 0.11
CA TYR A 243 -8.31 23.55 1.37
C TYR A 243 -7.23 22.97 2.28
N SER A 244 -6.20 22.31 1.72
CA SER A 244 -5.08 21.77 2.49
C SER A 244 -4.31 22.89 3.20
N ALA A 245 -4.02 24.01 2.53
CA ALA A 245 -3.35 25.14 3.18
C ALA A 245 -4.17 25.78 4.31
N ALA A 246 -5.51 25.74 4.23
CA ALA A 246 -6.36 26.19 5.33
C ALA A 246 -6.28 25.25 6.55
N LEU A 247 -6.11 23.94 6.30
CA LEU A 247 -5.88 22.96 7.36
C LEU A 247 -4.46 23.07 7.94
N ASP A 248 -3.45 23.32 7.12
CA ASP A 248 -2.07 23.58 7.57
C ASP A 248 -2.05 24.83 8.47
N ALA A 249 -2.63 25.94 8.02
CA ALA A 249 -2.72 27.18 8.80
C ALA A 249 -3.47 26.98 10.13
N HIS A 250 -4.51 26.14 10.15
CA HIS A 250 -5.20 25.79 11.39
C HIS A 250 -4.29 25.05 12.37
N VAL A 251 -3.58 24.03 11.89
CA VAL A 251 -2.66 23.21 12.70
C VAL A 251 -1.50 24.05 13.25
N GLU A 252 -0.99 25.01 12.48
CA GLU A 252 0.08 25.94 12.90
C GLU A 252 -0.40 27.03 13.87
N SER A 253 -1.70 27.33 13.92
CA SER A 253 -2.27 28.36 14.80
C SER A 253 -2.47 27.86 16.24
N THR A 254 -3.09 28.66 17.12
CA THR A 254 -3.70 28.21 18.40
C THR A 254 -5.22 28.40 18.40
N ALA A 255 -5.83 28.36 17.22
CA ALA A 255 -7.26 28.63 17.03
C ALA A 255 -8.15 27.54 17.67
N GLN A 256 -9.44 27.87 17.76
CA GLN A 256 -10.48 26.90 18.12
C GLN A 256 -10.53 25.77 17.09
N PRO A 257 -11.07 24.58 17.43
CA PRO A 257 -11.23 23.50 16.47
C PRO A 257 -11.89 23.94 15.14
N ILE A 258 -11.51 23.30 14.04
CA ILE A 258 -12.06 23.59 12.71
C ILE A 258 -12.98 22.46 12.23
N ALA A 259 -14.10 22.85 11.64
CA ALA A 259 -15.10 21.95 11.05
C ALA A 259 -15.07 22.04 9.53
N VAL A 260 -14.79 20.92 8.88
CA VAL A 260 -14.87 20.72 7.43
C VAL A 260 -16.31 20.33 7.07
N ILE A 261 -17.01 21.21 6.36
CA ILE A 261 -18.45 21.07 6.09
C ILE A 261 -18.68 20.99 4.58
N GLY A 262 -19.58 20.11 4.17
CA GLY A 262 -20.08 20.09 2.80
C GLY A 262 -21.05 18.94 2.56
N ALA A 263 -21.75 19.00 1.42
CA ALA A 263 -22.73 18.00 1.02
C ALA A 263 -22.16 16.56 1.03
N THR A 264 -23.03 15.55 1.15
CA THR A 264 -22.64 14.15 0.95
C THR A 264 -21.96 13.97 -0.41
N GLY A 265 -20.86 13.25 -0.46
CA GLY A 265 -20.08 13.05 -1.70
C GLY A 265 -19.23 14.26 -2.15
N SER A 266 -19.18 15.36 -1.40
CA SER A 266 -18.32 16.52 -1.71
C SER A 266 -16.81 16.26 -1.60
N GLY A 267 -16.40 15.08 -1.13
CA GLY A 267 -14.99 14.69 -1.03
C GLY A 267 -14.30 15.04 0.30
N LYS A 268 -15.04 15.35 1.38
CA LYS A 268 -14.46 15.63 2.72
C LYS A 268 -13.46 14.57 3.19
N SER A 269 -13.87 13.30 3.21
CA SER A 269 -13.01 12.18 3.63
C SER A 269 -11.77 12.04 2.74
N ALA A 270 -11.92 12.30 1.43
CA ALA A 270 -10.81 12.28 0.49
C ALA A 270 -9.84 13.44 0.73
N LEU A 271 -10.35 14.67 0.93
CA LEU A 271 -9.54 15.82 1.33
C LEU A 271 -8.73 15.51 2.59
N LEU A 272 -9.38 15.05 3.66
CA LEU A 272 -8.70 14.75 4.92
C LEU A 272 -7.69 13.61 4.80
N ALA A 273 -8.01 12.54 4.06
CA ALA A 273 -7.08 11.44 3.82
C ALA A 273 -5.83 11.83 3.04
N ASN A 274 -5.97 12.70 2.03
CA ASN A 274 -4.83 13.19 1.25
C ASN A 274 -4.02 14.23 2.02
N TRP A 275 -4.68 15.18 2.67
CA TRP A 275 -4.02 16.17 3.51
C TRP A 275 -3.19 15.51 4.61
N ILE A 276 -3.74 14.53 5.34
CA ILE A 276 -2.98 13.83 6.38
C ILE A 276 -1.79 13.05 5.80
N ALA A 277 -1.94 12.42 4.64
CA ALA A 277 -0.83 11.72 4.00
C ALA A 277 0.30 12.68 3.63
N GLN A 278 -0.02 13.86 3.10
CA GLN A 278 0.94 14.92 2.81
C GLN A 278 1.58 15.47 4.09
N TYR A 279 0.77 15.76 5.12
CA TYR A 279 1.22 16.27 6.40
C TYR A 279 2.19 15.30 7.10
N ARG A 280 1.88 14.00 7.13
CA ARG A 280 2.78 12.97 7.67
C ARG A 280 4.09 12.85 6.89
N ALA A 281 4.05 13.03 5.56
CA ALA A 281 5.26 13.01 4.75
C ALA A 281 6.17 14.22 5.03
N GLN A 282 5.60 15.38 5.33
CA GLN A 282 6.33 16.60 5.68
C GLN A 282 6.76 16.63 7.15
N HIS A 283 6.02 15.95 8.03
CA HIS A 283 6.29 15.85 9.46
C HIS A 283 6.30 14.39 9.94
N PRO A 284 7.38 13.62 9.67
CA PRO A 284 7.44 12.18 9.97
C PRO A 284 7.25 11.83 11.44
N ASP A 285 7.61 12.74 12.34
CA ASP A 285 7.52 12.55 13.79
C ASP A 285 6.24 13.14 14.41
N ALA A 286 5.34 13.72 13.60
CA ALA A 286 4.13 14.36 14.11
C ALA A 286 3.19 13.35 14.77
N PHE A 287 2.65 13.72 15.92
CA PHE A 287 1.63 12.91 16.58
C PHE A 287 0.26 13.16 15.96
N VAL A 288 -0.20 12.22 15.12
CA VAL A 288 -1.44 12.34 14.34
C VAL A 288 -2.36 11.15 14.58
N ILE A 289 -3.53 11.40 15.16
CA ILE A 289 -4.60 10.42 15.34
C ILE A 289 -5.73 10.75 14.36
N VAL A 290 -6.12 9.77 13.55
CA VAL A 290 -7.22 9.91 12.60
C VAL A 290 -8.27 8.84 12.85
N HIS A 291 -9.53 9.26 12.82
CA HIS A 291 -10.68 8.39 12.88
C HIS A 291 -11.70 8.75 11.81
N TYR A 292 -12.02 7.77 10.96
CA TYR A 292 -13.08 7.79 9.98
C TYR A 292 -14.25 6.96 10.52
N ALA A 293 -15.40 7.59 10.74
CA ALA A 293 -16.59 6.88 11.21
C ALA A 293 -16.99 5.73 10.26
N GLY A 294 -16.79 5.92 8.95
CA GLY A 294 -17.07 4.91 7.92
C GLY A 294 -16.08 3.74 7.84
N ALA A 295 -14.98 3.74 8.62
CA ALA A 295 -14.01 2.65 8.64
C ALA A 295 -14.43 1.48 9.56
N SER A 296 -15.27 1.75 10.57
CA SER A 296 -15.82 0.74 11.47
C SER A 296 -17.17 0.24 10.97
N GLY A 297 -17.28 -1.06 10.66
CA GLY A 297 -18.51 -1.70 10.17
C GLY A 297 -19.59 -1.95 11.23
N SER A 298 -19.41 -1.46 12.46
CA SER A 298 -20.39 -1.48 13.54
C SER A 298 -20.88 -0.07 13.82
N ASP A 299 -22.13 0.09 14.26
CA ASP A 299 -22.69 1.34 14.78
C ASP A 299 -21.64 2.06 15.64
N SER A 300 -21.01 3.09 15.07
CA SER A 300 -19.78 3.66 15.58
C SER A 300 -20.04 4.36 16.91
N ASP A 301 -19.64 3.68 17.98
CA ASP A 301 -19.76 4.12 19.36
C ASP A 301 -18.61 5.08 19.66
N HIS A 302 -18.95 6.34 19.92
CA HIS A 302 -18.04 7.38 20.40
C HIS A 302 -17.09 6.92 21.52
N LEU A 303 -17.49 5.93 22.34
CA LEU A 303 -16.63 5.33 23.36
C LEU A 303 -15.42 4.61 22.77
N ALA A 304 -15.58 3.91 21.65
CA ALA A 304 -14.47 3.24 20.97
C ALA A 304 -13.48 4.27 20.41
N LEU A 305 -13.97 5.39 19.88
CA LEU A 305 -13.15 6.52 19.46
C LEU A 305 -12.38 7.13 20.65
N LEU A 306 -13.05 7.43 21.76
CA LEU A 306 -12.39 7.98 22.95
C LEU A 306 -11.33 7.02 23.50
N ARG A 307 -11.64 5.72 23.58
CA ARG A 307 -10.65 4.70 23.98
C ARG A 307 -9.48 4.62 23.00
N GLN A 308 -9.71 4.71 21.70
CA GLN A 308 -8.64 4.77 20.69
C GLN A 308 -7.70 5.95 21.01
N ILE A 309 -8.24 7.15 21.20
CA ILE A 309 -7.46 8.35 21.52
C ILE A 309 -6.64 8.14 22.81
N MET A 310 -7.25 7.61 23.87
CA MET A 310 -6.57 7.36 25.14
C MET A 310 -5.43 6.34 25.00
N VAL A 311 -5.64 5.24 24.26
CA VAL A 311 -4.60 4.22 24.04
C VAL A 311 -3.45 4.78 23.19
N GLU A 312 -3.74 5.57 22.15
CA GLU A 312 -2.73 6.25 21.34
C GLU A 312 -1.87 7.21 22.18
N ILE A 313 -2.50 8.00 23.06
CA ILE A 313 -1.79 8.90 23.99
C ILE A 313 -0.95 8.08 24.97
N ARG A 314 -1.51 7.00 25.52
CA ARG A 314 -0.81 6.09 26.44
C ARG A 314 0.47 5.54 25.81
N GLU A 315 0.38 5.01 24.59
CA GLU A 315 1.54 4.46 23.86
C GLU A 315 2.56 5.55 23.54
N ARG A 316 2.11 6.70 23.00
CA ARG A 316 2.99 7.80 22.61
C ARG A 316 3.77 8.38 23.80
N TYR A 317 3.14 8.49 24.95
CA TYR A 317 3.73 9.04 26.17
C TYR A 317 4.30 7.98 27.12
N SER A 318 4.23 6.68 26.75
CA SER A 318 4.67 5.56 27.59
C SER A 318 4.07 5.57 29.00
N LEU A 319 2.77 5.87 29.09
CA LEU A 319 2.07 5.98 30.37
C LEU A 319 1.74 4.59 30.94
N SER A 320 1.99 4.41 32.24
CA SER A 320 1.70 3.15 32.95
C SER A 320 0.23 2.97 33.32
N GLU A 321 -0.53 4.07 33.38
CA GLU A 321 -1.96 4.08 33.71
C GLU A 321 -2.79 3.26 32.71
N GLU A 322 -3.80 2.55 33.21
CA GLU A 322 -4.73 1.82 32.36
C GLU A 322 -5.81 2.73 31.78
N VAL A 323 -6.26 2.44 30.56
CA VAL A 323 -7.34 3.19 29.92
C VAL A 323 -8.69 2.73 30.50
N PRO A 324 -9.56 3.65 30.94
CA PRO A 324 -10.85 3.32 31.55
C PRO A 324 -11.71 2.41 30.68
N SER A 325 -12.36 1.42 31.31
CA SER A 325 -13.17 0.40 30.61
C SER A 325 -14.67 0.64 30.66
N THR A 326 -15.16 1.48 31.58
CA THR A 326 -16.60 1.75 31.69
C THR A 326 -17.01 2.96 30.83
N PRO A 327 -18.21 2.95 30.22
CA PRO A 327 -18.70 4.07 29.40
C PRO A 327 -18.59 5.44 30.05
N ARG A 328 -18.95 5.52 31.34
CA ARG A 328 -18.93 6.77 32.11
C ARG A 328 -17.51 7.28 32.29
N ASP A 329 -16.60 6.43 32.75
CA ASP A 329 -15.22 6.83 33.03
C ASP A 329 -14.48 7.22 31.74
N ILE A 330 -14.80 6.56 30.61
CA ILE A 330 -14.25 6.92 29.30
C ILE A 330 -14.61 8.38 28.92
N VAL A 331 -15.86 8.79 29.15
CA VAL A 331 -16.30 10.16 28.84
C VAL A 331 -15.73 11.15 29.86
N ASP A 332 -15.80 10.83 31.15
CA ASP A 332 -15.36 11.70 32.24
C ASP A 332 -13.84 11.96 32.20
N GLU A 333 -13.04 10.96 31.81
CA GLU A 333 -11.58 11.09 31.76
C GLU A 333 -11.02 11.58 30.41
N ALA A 334 -11.79 11.55 29.32
CA ALA A 334 -11.31 11.98 28.01
C ALA A 334 -10.62 13.36 28.00
N PRO A 335 -11.15 14.41 28.67
CA PRO A 335 -10.47 15.70 28.78
C PRO A 335 -9.11 15.61 29.49
N ILE A 336 -9.00 14.76 30.52
CA ILE A 336 -7.77 14.56 31.30
C ILE A 336 -6.71 13.92 30.42
N TRP A 337 -7.07 12.91 29.63
CA TRP A 337 -6.16 12.27 28.69
C TRP A 337 -5.65 13.23 27.61
N LEU A 338 -6.52 14.06 27.03
CA LEU A 338 -6.09 15.10 26.09
C LEU A 338 -5.12 16.10 26.73
N ALA A 339 -5.35 16.47 28.00
CA ALA A 339 -4.48 17.41 28.72
C ALA A 339 -3.07 16.86 29.05
N ARG A 340 -2.86 15.54 28.93
CA ARG A 340 -1.53 14.91 29.06
C ARG A 340 -0.63 15.18 27.85
N VAL A 341 -1.18 15.60 26.72
CA VAL A 341 -0.41 15.98 25.53
C VAL A 341 0.27 17.32 25.78
N GLN A 342 1.56 17.29 26.16
CA GLN A 342 2.30 18.50 26.57
C GLN A 342 3.64 18.71 25.87
N ARG A 343 4.25 17.63 25.34
CA ARG A 343 5.61 17.68 24.76
C ARG A 343 5.62 18.10 23.29
N GLU A 344 4.52 17.81 22.61
CA GLU A 344 4.35 18.00 21.18
C GLU A 344 2.90 18.33 20.89
N GLN A 345 2.62 18.69 19.64
CA GLN A 345 1.25 18.90 19.17
C GLN A 345 0.62 17.57 18.74
N LEU A 346 -0.62 17.33 19.15
CA LEU A 346 -1.47 16.26 18.63
C LEU A 346 -2.41 16.83 17.56
N VAL A 347 -2.32 16.33 16.32
CA VAL A 347 -3.33 16.56 15.30
C VAL A 347 -4.38 15.46 15.38
N LEU A 348 -5.60 15.82 15.76
CA LEU A 348 -6.72 14.89 15.92
C LEU A 348 -7.76 15.15 14.82
N VAL A 349 -7.98 14.17 13.94
CA VAL A 349 -8.94 14.27 12.84
C VAL A 349 -10.09 13.30 13.02
N LEU A 350 -11.32 13.82 13.07
CA LEU A 350 -12.55 13.04 13.19
C LEU A 350 -13.42 13.25 11.94
N ASP A 351 -13.41 12.29 11.02
CA ASP A 351 -14.20 12.35 9.78
C ASP A 351 -15.57 11.68 9.95
N GLY A 352 -16.63 12.39 9.57
CA GLY A 352 -18.00 11.89 9.60
C GLY A 352 -18.62 11.92 11.00
N LEU A 353 -18.46 13.02 11.74
CA LEU A 353 -18.99 13.14 13.11
C LEU A 353 -20.53 12.99 13.15
N ASP A 354 -21.22 13.33 12.07
CA ASP A 354 -22.66 13.13 11.87
C ASP A 354 -23.06 11.67 11.59
N GLN A 355 -22.10 10.81 11.24
CA GLN A 355 -22.31 9.39 10.96
C GLN A 355 -22.19 8.52 12.21
N LEU A 356 -21.79 9.09 13.35
CA LEU A 356 -21.84 8.41 14.64
C LEU A 356 -23.27 7.96 14.99
N ALA A 357 -23.36 7.00 15.91
CA ALA A 357 -24.62 6.48 16.42
C ALA A 357 -25.55 7.63 16.86
N PRO A 358 -26.88 7.53 16.69
CA PRO A 358 -27.81 8.62 17.00
C PRO A 358 -27.63 9.23 18.40
N ALA A 359 -27.33 8.40 19.40
CA ALA A 359 -27.08 8.81 20.79
C ALA A 359 -25.81 9.66 20.99
N SER A 360 -24.91 9.71 20.01
CA SER A 360 -23.64 10.44 20.06
C SER A 360 -23.67 11.74 19.25
N ARG A 361 -24.79 12.07 18.60
CA ARG A 361 -24.90 13.21 17.67
C ARG A 361 -25.11 14.55 18.34
N ASP A 362 -25.49 14.57 19.62
CA ASP A 362 -25.54 15.79 20.45
C ASP A 362 -24.14 16.33 20.80
N LEU A 363 -23.12 15.50 20.56
CA LEU A 363 -21.72 15.74 20.84
C LEU A 363 -21.40 15.95 22.33
N GLU A 364 -22.31 15.66 23.27
CA GLU A 364 -22.09 15.94 24.70
C GLU A 364 -20.85 15.22 25.25
N TRP A 365 -20.53 14.06 24.69
CA TRP A 365 -19.33 13.28 24.99
C TRP A 365 -18.01 13.94 24.55
N LEU A 366 -18.07 14.85 23.56
CA LEU A 366 -16.87 15.49 23.00
C LEU A 366 -16.50 16.71 23.86
N PRO A 367 -15.29 16.76 24.46
CA PRO A 367 -14.94 17.78 25.42
C PRO A 367 -15.17 19.21 24.91
N ARG A 368 -15.75 20.06 25.76
CA ARG A 368 -15.96 21.49 25.43
C ARG A 368 -14.66 22.26 25.36
N TYR A 369 -13.70 21.90 26.21
CA TYR A 369 -12.37 22.47 26.22
C TYR A 369 -11.41 21.52 25.50
N ILE A 370 -10.75 22.02 24.47
CA ILE A 370 -9.68 21.32 23.76
C ILE A 370 -8.35 21.96 24.16
N PRO A 371 -7.38 21.21 24.73
CA PRO A 371 -6.10 21.77 25.14
C PRO A 371 -5.34 22.43 23.98
N PRO A 372 -4.53 23.48 24.22
CA PRO A 372 -3.81 24.20 23.17
C PRO A 372 -2.85 23.34 22.35
N GLN A 373 -2.36 22.22 22.89
CA GLN A 373 -1.52 21.25 22.17
C GLN A 373 -2.31 20.31 21.26
N VAL A 374 -3.64 20.30 21.34
CA VAL A 374 -4.51 19.44 20.52
C VAL A 374 -5.13 20.28 19.40
N ARG A 375 -4.80 19.96 18.16
CA ARG A 375 -5.39 20.53 16.95
C ARG A 375 -6.49 19.62 16.45
N LEU A 376 -7.72 19.96 16.79
CA LEU A 376 -8.90 19.19 16.39
C LEU A 376 -9.42 19.68 15.04
N VAL A 377 -9.56 18.73 14.10
CA VAL A 377 -10.23 18.88 12.82
C VAL A 377 -11.38 17.89 12.78
N VAL A 378 -12.60 18.35 12.52
CA VAL A 378 -13.77 17.46 12.37
C VAL A 378 -14.38 17.62 10.98
N SER A 379 -15.06 16.58 10.49
CA SER A 379 -15.86 16.67 9.27
C SER A 379 -17.32 16.36 9.56
N VAL A 380 -18.23 17.13 8.95
CA VAL A 380 -19.68 16.89 9.00
C VAL A 380 -20.34 17.13 7.66
N THR A 381 -21.42 16.40 7.38
CA THR A 381 -22.33 16.77 6.29
C THR A 381 -23.17 18.01 6.65
N ASP A 382 -23.69 18.70 5.63
CA ASP A 382 -24.65 19.77 5.86
C ASP A 382 -25.89 19.22 6.58
N GLY A 383 -26.19 19.76 7.77
CA GLY A 383 -27.28 19.26 8.62
C GLY A 383 -27.25 19.81 10.04
N PRO A 384 -28.01 19.21 10.98
CA PRO A 384 -28.16 19.70 12.36
C PRO A 384 -26.83 19.80 13.13
N ALA A 385 -25.88 18.89 12.86
CA ALA A 385 -24.57 18.89 13.51
C ALA A 385 -23.82 20.22 13.29
N VAL A 386 -24.01 20.88 12.14
CA VAL A 386 -23.40 22.19 11.85
C VAL A 386 -23.81 23.26 12.87
N ALA A 387 -25.05 23.24 13.34
CA ALA A 387 -25.52 24.19 14.35
C ALA A 387 -24.85 23.93 15.71
N LEU A 388 -24.64 22.67 16.08
CA LEU A 388 -23.93 22.29 17.31
C LEU A 388 -22.46 22.77 17.28
N LEU A 389 -21.77 22.59 16.15
CA LEU A 389 -20.39 23.07 15.99
C LEU A 389 -20.31 24.60 16.03
N ARG A 390 -21.29 25.29 15.46
CA ARG A 390 -21.38 26.76 15.54
C ARG A 390 -21.60 27.25 16.96
N ASN A 391 -22.45 26.58 17.73
CA ASN A 391 -22.70 26.91 19.14
C ASN A 391 -21.45 26.71 20.02
N ARG A 392 -20.51 25.88 19.57
CA ARG A 392 -19.20 25.70 20.21
C ARG A 392 -18.16 26.74 19.80
N GLY A 393 -18.48 27.64 18.86
CA GLY A 393 -17.56 28.66 18.37
C GLY A 393 -16.44 28.12 17.49
N TRP A 394 -16.66 27.00 16.81
CA TRP A 394 -15.66 26.36 15.95
C TRP A 394 -15.60 27.01 14.57
N ASP A 395 -14.39 27.10 14.02
CA ASP A 395 -14.17 27.64 12.68
C ASP A 395 -14.76 26.70 11.62
N GLN A 396 -15.20 27.25 10.49
CA GLN A 396 -15.89 26.49 9.45
C GLN A 396 -15.17 26.59 8.11
N LEU A 397 -14.66 25.46 7.63
CA LEU A 397 -14.14 25.30 6.28
C LEU A 397 -15.20 24.63 5.40
N ARG A 398 -15.86 25.42 4.54
CA ARG A 398 -16.92 24.91 3.66
C ARG A 398 -16.39 24.47 2.30
N LEU A 399 -16.57 23.19 1.99
CA LEU A 399 -16.32 22.62 0.67
C LEU A 399 -17.43 23.06 -0.28
N LYS A 400 -17.03 23.74 -1.35
CA LYS A 400 -17.94 24.17 -2.40
C LYS A 400 -18.10 23.04 -3.42
N PRO A 401 -19.28 22.92 -4.06
CA PRO A 401 -19.42 22.05 -5.21
C PRO A 401 -18.39 22.40 -6.27
N LEU A 402 -17.77 21.38 -6.86
CA LEU A 402 -16.84 21.58 -7.96
C LEU A 402 -17.51 22.35 -9.10
N THR A 403 -16.84 23.40 -9.56
CA THR A 403 -17.20 24.15 -10.77
C THR A 403 -17.02 23.28 -12.01
N LEU A 404 -17.59 23.70 -13.15
CA LEU A 404 -17.49 22.93 -14.39
C LEU A 404 -16.04 22.76 -14.88
N SER A 405 -15.19 23.78 -14.70
CA SER A 405 -13.77 23.72 -15.04
C SER A 405 -13.01 22.74 -14.15
N GLU A 406 -13.32 22.73 -12.87
CA GLU A 406 -12.71 21.83 -11.90
C GLU A 406 -13.15 20.38 -12.15
N ARG A 407 -14.45 20.13 -12.39
CA ARG A 407 -14.94 18.81 -12.79
C ARG A 407 -14.24 18.29 -14.04
N ARG A 408 -14.07 19.13 -15.05
CA ARG A 408 -13.33 18.75 -16.28
C ARG A 408 -11.87 18.41 -15.99
N SER A 409 -11.22 19.12 -15.06
CA SER A 409 -9.84 18.86 -14.66
C SER A 409 -9.74 17.53 -13.92
N VAL A 410 -10.61 17.29 -12.93
CA VAL A 410 -10.72 16.01 -12.22
C VAL A 410 -11.00 14.86 -13.19
N THR A 411 -11.95 15.01 -14.12
CA THR A 411 -12.24 13.98 -15.13
C THR A 411 -11.04 13.73 -16.05
N LYS A 412 -10.31 14.76 -16.47
CA LYS A 412 -9.15 14.60 -17.35
C LYS A 412 -7.98 13.91 -16.65
N GLU A 413 -7.74 14.24 -15.39
CA GLU A 413 -6.67 13.66 -14.58
C GLU A 413 -7.01 12.22 -14.18
N PHE A 414 -8.25 11.99 -13.75
CA PHE A 414 -8.76 10.67 -13.41
C PHE A 414 -8.83 9.73 -14.62
N LEU A 415 -9.32 10.18 -15.78
CA LEU A 415 -9.33 9.40 -17.03
C LEU A 415 -7.95 9.32 -17.68
N GLY A 416 -7.08 10.32 -17.47
CA GLY A 416 -5.68 10.29 -17.91
C GLY A 416 -4.89 9.19 -17.19
N ASP A 417 -5.18 8.96 -15.90
CA ASP A 417 -4.60 7.85 -15.14
C ASP A 417 -5.36 6.52 -15.33
N SER A 418 -6.67 6.55 -15.55
CA SER A 418 -7.45 5.33 -15.88
C SER A 418 -7.15 4.80 -17.29
N SER A 419 -6.84 5.66 -18.26
CA SER A 419 -6.34 5.25 -19.59
C SER A 419 -4.88 4.78 -19.56
N ARG A 420 -4.18 4.97 -18.44
CA ARG A 420 -2.89 4.35 -18.13
C ARG A 420 -3.00 3.03 -17.36
N GLY A 421 -4.17 2.69 -16.83
CA GLY A 421 -4.42 1.45 -16.06
C GLY A 421 -5.56 0.55 -16.58
N GLY A 422 -6.22 0.91 -17.68
CA GLY A 422 -7.39 0.21 -18.23
C GLY A 422 -7.07 -0.59 -19.49
N ILE A 423 -7.18 -1.91 -19.36
CA ILE A 423 -7.10 -2.92 -20.40
C ILE A 423 -8.04 -2.55 -21.57
N GLY A 424 -7.48 -2.42 -22.77
CA GLY A 424 -8.25 -2.37 -24.00
C GLY A 424 -8.82 -3.74 -24.35
N GLY A 425 -10.14 -3.85 -24.29
CA GLY A 425 -10.94 -4.97 -24.81
C GLY A 425 -12.39 -4.76 -24.37
N ALA A 426 -13.43 -4.69 -25.19
CA ALA A 426 -13.57 -5.02 -26.60
C ALA A 426 -14.68 -4.14 -27.19
N MET A 427 -14.49 -3.67 -28.41
CA MET A 427 -15.56 -3.33 -29.36
C MET A 427 -15.09 -3.89 -30.70
N GLY A 428 -15.54 -5.11 -30.95
CA GLY A 428 -15.55 -5.83 -32.22
C GLY A 428 -16.84 -6.64 -32.23
#